data_AF-A0A7C6IGG2-F1
#
_entry.id   AF-A0A7C6IGG2-F1
#
_cell.length_a   1.000
_cell.length_b   1.000
_cell.length_c   1.000
_cell.angle_alpha   90.00
_cell.angle_beta   90.00
_cell.angle_gamma   90.00
#
_symmetry.space_group_name_H-M   'P 1'
#
loop_
_entity.id
_entity.type
_entity.pdbx_description
1 polymer ?
#
loop_
_entity_poly.entity_id
_entity_poly.type
_entity_poly.pdbx_seq_one_letter_code
_entity_poly.pdbx_strand_id
1 'polypeptide(L)'
;PVGGEVTDPVLAAALRAADPISPEAVEETGRVWRRAPIQVLAKLALISSPTGPSLADAPTDATMSEAGRPVDDATMTAAMKQSRLHVLGEMIGGGTSVPATVLSAVVHGELLTLRPFAHNNGIIARAASRLTTITGGADPRGLGVPEVYWTRHRDEYRAAADSFATGTPDGLRRWILLHLKGLEAGATEARGIADAV
;
A
#
# COMPACT_ATOMS: atom_id res chain seq x y z
N PRO A 1 -15.82 19.37 -0.49
CA PRO A 1 -15.95 20.62 -1.29
C PRO A 1 -17.35 20.70 -1.92
N VAL A 2 -17.93 21.90 -1.99
CA VAL A 2 -19.33 22.15 -2.40
C VAL A 2 -19.57 21.92 -3.91
N GLY A 3 -18.52 21.72 -4.71
CA GLY A 3 -18.60 21.49 -6.17
C GLY A 3 -18.04 20.15 -6.66
N GLY A 4 -17.68 19.20 -5.78
CA GLY A 4 -17.14 17.89 -6.19
C GLY A 4 -15.74 17.88 -6.83
N GLU A 5 -15.23 19.02 -7.29
CA GLU A 5 -13.85 19.12 -7.80
C GLU A 5 -12.81 18.90 -6.69
N VAL A 6 -11.93 17.93 -6.93
CA VAL A 6 -10.81 17.60 -6.06
C VAL A 6 -9.59 18.38 -6.54
N THR A 7 -9.31 19.51 -5.91
CA THR A 7 -8.18 20.39 -6.27
C THR A 7 -6.87 20.03 -5.58
N ASP A 8 -6.93 19.28 -4.48
CA ASP A 8 -5.74 18.78 -3.79
C ASP A 8 -5.15 17.57 -4.55
N PRO A 9 -3.91 17.66 -5.07
CA PRO A 9 -3.30 16.58 -5.85
C PRO A 9 -3.03 15.32 -5.03
N VAL A 10 -2.80 15.44 -3.72
CA VAL A 10 -2.60 14.29 -2.81
C VAL A 10 -3.93 13.58 -2.58
N LEU A 11 -5.01 14.34 -2.36
CA LEU A 11 -6.35 13.78 -2.23
C LEU A 11 -6.77 13.09 -3.54
N ALA A 12 -6.52 13.71 -4.70
CA ALA A 12 -6.81 13.11 -6.00
C ALA A 12 -6.03 11.81 -6.23
N ALA A 13 -4.75 11.75 -5.85
CA ALA A 13 -3.96 10.52 -5.91
C ALA A 13 -4.48 9.45 -4.93
N ALA A 14 -4.86 9.84 -3.72
CA ALA A 14 -5.41 8.91 -2.73
C ALA A 14 -6.74 8.30 -3.17
N LEU A 15 -7.64 9.10 -3.75
CA LEU A 15 -8.91 8.61 -4.30
C LEU A 15 -8.68 7.64 -5.46
N ARG A 16 -7.75 7.95 -6.38
CA ARG A 16 -7.39 7.04 -7.48
C ARG A 16 -6.80 5.73 -6.96
N ALA A 17 -5.95 5.77 -5.94
CA ALA A 17 -5.38 4.56 -5.32
C ALA A 17 -6.40 3.75 -4.49
N ALA A 18 -7.47 4.39 -4.01
CA ALA A 18 -8.53 3.72 -3.26
C ALA A 18 -9.46 2.89 -4.16
N ASP A 19 -9.58 3.24 -5.44
CA ASP A 19 -10.50 2.55 -6.34
C ASP A 19 -10.14 1.07 -6.57
N PRO A 20 -8.89 0.66 -6.86
CA PRO A 20 -8.54 -0.76 -7.00
C PRO A 20 -8.81 -1.62 -5.75
N ILE A 21 -9.02 -0.98 -4.60
CA ILE A 21 -9.32 -1.64 -3.32
C ILE A 21 -10.76 -1.35 -2.85
N SER A 22 -11.60 -0.78 -3.71
CA SER A 22 -13.03 -0.58 -3.47
C SER A 22 -13.78 -1.93 -3.42
N PRO A 23 -14.94 -2.02 -2.75
CA PRO A 23 -15.76 -3.23 -2.74
C PRO A 23 -16.06 -3.79 -4.14
N GLU A 24 -16.18 -2.93 -5.14
CA GLU A 24 -16.50 -3.28 -6.53
C GLU A 24 -15.31 -3.87 -7.28
N ALA A 25 -14.08 -3.39 -7.03
CA ALA A 25 -12.88 -3.78 -7.78
C ALA A 25 -11.98 -4.78 -7.03
N VAL A 26 -12.08 -4.86 -5.70
CA VAL A 26 -11.10 -5.54 -4.85
C VAL A 26 -10.98 -7.04 -5.11
N GLU A 27 -12.05 -7.71 -5.55
CA GLU A 27 -11.98 -9.15 -5.87
C GLU A 27 -11.04 -9.38 -7.07
N GLU A 28 -11.21 -8.61 -8.14
CA GLU A 28 -10.37 -8.71 -9.33
C GLU A 28 -8.94 -8.29 -9.01
N THR A 29 -8.75 -7.12 -8.40
CA THR A 29 -7.43 -6.64 -8.00
C THR A 29 -6.73 -7.63 -7.08
N GLY A 30 -7.46 -8.24 -6.13
CA GLY A 30 -6.93 -9.24 -5.22
C GLY A 30 -6.49 -10.54 -5.91
N ARG A 31 -7.19 -10.97 -6.98
CA ARG A 31 -6.73 -12.10 -7.81
C ARG A 31 -5.42 -11.81 -8.51
N VAL A 32 -5.25 -10.60 -9.05
CA VAL A 32 -4.00 -10.18 -9.68
C VAL A 32 -2.91 -9.98 -8.64
N TRP A 33 -3.22 -9.39 -7.48
CA TRP A 33 -2.26 -9.16 -6.39
C TRP A 33 -1.56 -10.45 -5.96
N ARG A 34 -2.29 -11.56 -5.83
CA ARG A 34 -1.69 -12.86 -5.46
C ARG A 34 -0.83 -13.49 -6.55
N ARG A 35 -1.05 -13.16 -7.83
CA ARG A 35 -0.36 -13.81 -8.97
C ARG A 35 0.74 -12.95 -9.57
N ALA A 36 0.54 -11.64 -9.58
CA ALA A 36 1.36 -10.63 -10.23
C ALA A 36 1.35 -9.31 -9.42
N PRO A 37 1.81 -9.31 -8.16
CA PRO A 37 1.77 -8.14 -7.28
C PRO A 37 2.51 -6.93 -7.85
N ILE A 38 3.60 -7.15 -8.59
CA ILE A 38 4.38 -6.07 -9.22
C ILE A 38 3.54 -5.33 -10.27
N GLN A 39 2.69 -6.03 -11.02
CA GLN A 39 1.80 -5.38 -12.00
C GLN A 39 0.78 -4.48 -11.30
N VAL A 40 0.25 -4.92 -10.15
CA VAL A 40 -0.65 -4.10 -9.34
C VAL A 40 0.07 -2.88 -8.76
N LEU A 41 1.30 -3.04 -8.26
CA LEU A 41 2.11 -1.90 -7.79
C LEU A 41 2.38 -0.89 -8.91
N ALA A 42 2.75 -1.37 -10.10
CA ALA A 42 2.95 -0.51 -11.28
C ALA A 42 1.66 0.24 -11.67
N LYS A 43 0.50 -0.45 -11.63
CA LYS A 43 -0.80 0.18 -11.88
C LYS A 43 -1.13 1.23 -10.82
N LEU A 44 -0.93 0.93 -9.53
CA LEU A 44 -1.12 1.88 -8.44
C LEU A 44 -0.22 3.11 -8.61
N ALA A 45 1.03 2.93 -9.00
CA ALA A 45 1.96 4.03 -9.25
C ALA A 45 1.54 4.89 -10.44
N LEU A 46 1.11 4.26 -11.53
CA LEU A 46 0.60 4.95 -12.71
C LEU A 46 -0.62 5.82 -12.38
N ILE A 47 -1.67 5.24 -11.78
CA ILE A 47 -2.91 5.96 -11.48
C ILE A 47 -2.74 6.97 -10.35
N SER A 48 -1.74 6.80 -9.49
CA SER A 48 -1.45 7.77 -8.42
C SER A 48 -0.55 8.91 -8.91
N SER A 49 0.03 8.84 -10.12
CA SER A 49 0.92 9.88 -10.63
C SER A 49 0.17 11.21 -10.87
N PRO A 50 0.80 12.38 -10.63
CA PRO A 50 0.22 13.68 -10.96
C PRO A 50 -0.18 13.81 -12.45
N THR A 51 0.58 13.16 -13.34
CA THR A 51 0.34 13.12 -14.79
C THR A 51 -0.29 11.80 -15.25
N GLY A 52 -0.67 10.94 -14.31
CA GLY A 52 -1.23 9.63 -14.59
C GLY A 52 -2.62 9.73 -15.21
N PRO A 53 -3.00 8.75 -16.07
CA PRO A 53 -4.36 8.69 -16.60
C PRO A 53 -5.39 8.58 -15.48
N SER A 54 -6.64 8.92 -15.79
CA SER A 54 -7.77 8.47 -14.98
C SER A 54 -7.76 6.94 -14.92
N LEU A 55 -8.35 6.36 -13.88
CA LEU A 55 -8.37 4.91 -13.75
C LEU A 55 -9.05 4.21 -14.93
N ALA A 56 -10.14 4.79 -15.45
CA ALA A 56 -10.88 4.24 -16.59
C ALA A 56 -10.02 4.15 -17.86
N ASP A 57 -9.01 5.01 -17.96
CA ASP A 57 -8.10 5.11 -19.11
C ASP A 57 -6.74 4.45 -18.82
N ALA A 58 -6.56 3.88 -17.62
CA ALA A 58 -5.29 3.28 -17.23
C ALA A 58 -5.05 1.99 -18.05
N PRO A 59 -3.91 1.87 -18.75
CA PRO A 59 -3.60 0.67 -19.52
C PRO A 59 -3.53 -0.56 -18.61
N THR A 60 -3.95 -1.70 -19.14
CA THR A 60 -3.87 -3.00 -18.47
C THR A 60 -2.42 -3.40 -18.18
N ASP A 61 -1.46 -2.93 -18.99
CA ASP A 61 -0.02 -3.09 -18.75
C ASP A 61 0.64 -1.76 -18.35
N ALA A 62 0.45 -1.38 -17.08
CA ALA A 62 1.04 -0.17 -16.52
C ALA A 62 2.57 -0.17 -16.48
N THR A 63 3.23 -1.33 -16.66
CA THR A 63 4.70 -1.43 -16.65
C THR A 63 5.36 -0.73 -17.85
N MET A 64 4.57 -0.38 -18.88
CA MET A 64 5.03 0.35 -20.06
C MET A 64 5.09 1.86 -19.87
N SER A 65 4.52 2.41 -18.78
CA SER A 65 4.63 3.83 -18.43
C SER A 65 5.83 4.09 -17.52
N GLU A 66 6.50 5.22 -17.68
CA GLU A 66 7.56 5.68 -16.77
C GLU A 66 7.05 5.82 -15.32
N ALA A 67 5.79 6.21 -15.13
CA ALA A 67 5.20 6.36 -13.79
C ALA A 67 5.02 5.03 -13.05
N GLY A 68 4.90 3.92 -13.79
CA GLY A 68 4.74 2.56 -13.24
C GLY A 68 6.05 1.82 -13.00
N ARG A 69 7.20 2.42 -13.33
CA ARG A 69 8.52 1.79 -13.23
C ARG A 69 9.28 2.27 -11.99
N PRO A 70 10.13 1.43 -11.39
CA PRO A 70 11.04 1.90 -10.37
C PRO A 70 11.98 2.97 -10.90
N VAL A 71 12.32 3.94 -10.06
CA VAL A 71 13.25 5.03 -10.38
C VAL A 71 14.48 4.99 -9.49
N ASP A 72 15.59 5.49 -10.00
CA ASP A 72 16.83 5.65 -9.25
C ASP A 72 16.67 6.64 -8.08
N ASP A 73 17.48 6.49 -7.04
CA ASP A 73 17.75 7.54 -6.07
C ASP A 73 19.25 7.58 -5.72
N ALA A 74 19.61 8.43 -4.74
CA ALA A 74 21.00 8.62 -4.32
C ALA A 74 21.69 7.35 -3.78
N THR A 75 20.92 6.34 -3.38
CA THR A 75 21.41 5.15 -2.68
C THR A 75 21.14 3.84 -3.42
N MET A 76 20.10 3.78 -4.26
CA MET A 76 19.68 2.56 -4.95
C MET A 76 19.28 2.83 -6.39
N THR A 77 19.74 1.96 -7.29
CA THR A 77 19.31 1.98 -8.69
C THR A 77 17.91 1.38 -8.86
N ALA A 78 17.21 1.77 -9.92
CA ALA A 78 15.91 1.23 -10.32
C ALA A 78 15.96 -0.30 -10.46
N ALA A 79 17.06 -0.85 -10.97
CA ALA A 79 17.27 -2.30 -11.06
C ALA A 79 17.32 -2.98 -9.68
N MET A 80 18.05 -2.40 -8.72
CA MET A 80 18.10 -2.93 -7.35
C MET A 80 16.72 -2.86 -6.67
N LYS A 81 15.98 -1.76 -6.88
CA LYS A 81 14.61 -1.64 -6.38
C LYS A 81 13.68 -2.65 -7.02
N GLN A 82 13.81 -2.88 -8.33
CA GLN A 82 13.04 -3.90 -9.04
C GLN A 82 13.31 -5.30 -8.46
N SER A 83 14.57 -5.64 -8.16
CA SER A 83 14.91 -6.91 -7.50
C SER A 83 14.27 -7.05 -6.12
N ARG A 84 14.27 -5.99 -5.30
CA ARG A 84 13.59 -5.98 -3.99
C ARG A 84 12.08 -6.16 -4.12
N LEU A 85 11.45 -5.50 -5.10
CA LEU A 85 10.03 -5.68 -5.41
C LEU A 85 9.71 -7.10 -5.87
N HIS A 86 10.63 -7.77 -6.56
CA HIS A 86 10.46 -9.17 -6.95
C HIS A 86 10.40 -10.09 -5.73
N VAL A 87 11.35 -9.96 -4.80
CA VAL A 87 11.35 -10.71 -3.54
C VAL A 87 10.07 -10.45 -2.73
N LEU A 88 9.63 -9.19 -2.67
CA LEU A 88 8.36 -8.85 -2.02
C LEU A 88 7.17 -9.54 -2.71
N GLY A 89 7.20 -9.58 -4.04
CA GLY A 89 6.19 -10.25 -4.86
C GLY A 89 6.14 -11.76 -4.64
N GLU A 90 7.28 -12.43 -4.49
CA GLU A 90 7.35 -13.85 -4.15
C GLU A 90 6.71 -14.15 -2.79
N MET A 91 6.99 -13.31 -1.78
CA MET A 91 6.35 -13.43 -0.46
C MET A 91 4.82 -13.25 -0.55
N ILE A 92 4.35 -12.24 -1.28
CA ILE A 92 2.91 -12.01 -1.50
C ILE A 92 2.26 -13.18 -2.25
N GLY A 93 2.97 -13.77 -3.21
CA GLY A 93 2.52 -14.90 -4.03
C GLY A 93 2.48 -16.25 -3.33
N GLY A 94 2.82 -16.32 -2.03
CA GLY A 94 2.79 -17.55 -1.24
C GLY A 94 4.16 -18.12 -0.87
N GLY A 95 5.25 -17.38 -1.12
CA GLY A 95 6.61 -17.76 -0.71
C GLY A 95 6.89 -17.68 0.79
N THR A 96 5.87 -17.46 1.63
CA THR A 96 6.00 -17.35 3.08
C THR A 96 4.76 -17.88 3.80
N SER A 97 4.92 -18.28 5.06
CA SER A 97 3.85 -18.76 5.95
C SER A 97 3.52 -17.79 7.10
N VAL A 98 4.12 -16.59 7.10
CA VAL A 98 3.83 -15.59 8.15
C VAL A 98 2.37 -15.12 8.07
N PRO A 99 1.74 -14.75 9.21
CA PRO A 99 0.39 -14.22 9.20
C PRO A 99 0.25 -13.00 8.28
N ALA A 100 -0.89 -12.88 7.59
CA ALA A 100 -1.16 -11.80 6.64
C ALA A 100 -1.02 -10.40 7.26
N THR A 101 -1.33 -10.24 8.55
CA THR A 101 -1.13 -8.99 9.29
C THR A 101 0.35 -8.62 9.40
N VAL A 102 1.23 -9.59 9.65
CA VAL A 102 2.68 -9.39 9.66
C VAL A 102 3.22 -9.14 8.26
N LEU A 103 2.77 -9.91 7.25
CA LEU A 103 3.15 -9.68 5.86
C LEU A 103 2.75 -8.29 5.40
N SER A 104 1.56 -7.80 5.78
CA SER A 104 1.12 -6.44 5.45
C SER A 104 2.03 -5.37 6.05
N ALA A 105 2.53 -5.58 7.27
CA ALA A 105 3.52 -4.69 7.88
C ALA A 105 4.82 -4.68 7.07
N VAL A 106 5.31 -5.84 6.64
CA VAL A 106 6.52 -5.94 5.80
C VAL A 106 6.32 -5.24 4.46
N VAL A 107 5.21 -5.49 3.76
CA VAL A 107 4.87 -4.82 2.49
C VAL A 107 4.82 -3.31 2.65
N HIS A 108 4.17 -2.83 3.70
CA HIS A 108 4.04 -1.41 3.98
C HIS A 108 5.40 -0.77 4.28
N GLY A 109 6.17 -1.34 5.21
CA GLY A 109 7.48 -0.81 5.62
C GLY A 109 8.50 -0.86 4.49
N GLU A 110 8.50 -1.92 3.70
CA GLU A 110 9.40 -2.10 2.55
C GLU A 110 9.12 -1.05 1.48
N LEU A 111 7.86 -0.81 1.12
CA LEU A 111 7.52 0.20 0.10
C LEU A 111 7.80 1.64 0.59
N LEU A 112 7.63 1.91 1.89
CA LEU A 112 8.00 3.20 2.49
C LEU A 112 9.52 3.43 2.50
N THR A 113 10.29 2.37 2.71
CA THR A 113 11.76 2.42 2.73
C THR A 113 12.32 2.54 1.32
N LEU A 114 11.87 1.66 0.43
CA LEU A 114 12.40 1.51 -0.93
C LEU A 114 12.04 2.69 -1.82
N ARG A 115 10.87 3.30 -1.59
CA ARG A 115 10.29 4.39 -2.40
C ARG A 115 10.49 4.14 -3.91
N PRO A 116 9.96 3.04 -4.43
CA PRO A 116 10.29 2.59 -5.78
C PRO A 116 9.86 3.58 -6.86
N PHE A 117 8.75 4.29 -6.70
CA PHE A 117 8.16 5.12 -7.75
C PHE A 117 8.49 6.61 -7.60
N ALA A 118 8.36 7.37 -8.68
CA ALA A 118 8.64 8.81 -8.67
C ALA A 118 7.73 9.59 -7.70
N HIS A 119 6.48 9.17 -7.52
CA HIS A 119 5.47 9.90 -6.75
C HIS A 119 4.68 8.98 -5.82
N ASN A 120 4.14 9.57 -4.75
CA ASN A 120 3.04 8.98 -3.95
C ASN A 120 3.29 7.58 -3.35
N ASN A 121 4.55 7.18 -3.13
CA ASN A 121 4.92 5.90 -2.52
C ASN A 121 4.18 5.61 -1.20
N GLY A 122 3.95 6.62 -0.35
CA GLY A 122 3.20 6.42 0.90
C GLY A 122 1.73 6.02 0.68
N ILE A 123 1.08 6.55 -0.36
CA ILE A 123 -0.30 6.16 -0.73
C ILE A 123 -0.29 4.72 -1.26
N ILE A 124 0.64 4.42 -2.17
CA ILE A 124 0.80 3.09 -2.77
C ILE A 124 1.11 2.04 -1.69
N ALA A 125 1.97 2.36 -0.72
CA ALA A 125 2.34 1.46 0.36
C ALA A 125 1.15 1.10 1.27
N ARG A 126 0.28 2.08 1.56
CA ARG A 126 -0.97 1.82 2.31
C ARG A 126 -1.94 0.96 1.51
N ALA A 127 -2.16 1.27 0.23
CA ALA A 127 -3.03 0.47 -0.63
C ALA A 127 -2.53 -0.99 -0.76
N ALA A 128 -1.23 -1.19 -0.96
CA ALA A 128 -0.58 -2.51 -0.99
C ALA A 128 -0.68 -3.26 0.35
N SER A 129 -0.56 -2.53 1.47
CA SER A 129 -0.80 -3.09 2.80
C SER A 129 -2.23 -3.60 2.94
N ARG A 130 -3.24 -2.80 2.55
CA ARG A 130 -4.65 -3.20 2.61
C ARG A 130 -4.93 -4.39 1.69
N LEU A 131 -4.39 -4.39 0.47
CA LEU A 131 -4.51 -5.55 -0.42
C LEU A 131 -3.97 -6.82 0.24
N THR A 132 -2.82 -6.73 0.90
CA THR A 132 -2.23 -7.87 1.62
C THR A 132 -3.14 -8.39 2.73
N THR A 133 -3.75 -7.51 3.53
CA THR A 133 -4.70 -7.94 4.58
C THR A 133 -5.97 -8.54 3.99
N ILE A 134 -6.47 -7.99 2.88
CA ILE A 134 -7.66 -8.48 2.19
C ILE A 134 -7.42 -9.86 1.57
N THR A 135 -6.38 -9.99 0.75
CA THR A 135 -6.10 -11.24 0.04
C THR A 135 -5.60 -12.35 0.95
N GLY A 136 -4.99 -11.99 2.08
CA GLY A 136 -4.55 -12.90 3.13
C GLY A 136 -5.65 -13.24 4.15
N GLY A 137 -6.86 -12.70 3.99
CA GLY A 137 -8.04 -13.06 4.79
C GLY A 137 -8.13 -12.44 6.18
N ALA A 138 -7.22 -11.52 6.54
CA ALA A 138 -7.29 -10.79 7.81
C ALA A 138 -8.39 -9.72 7.81
N ASP A 139 -8.66 -9.13 6.65
CA ASP A 139 -9.76 -8.19 6.41
C ASP A 139 -10.38 -8.44 5.02
N PRO A 140 -11.06 -9.58 4.81
CA PRO A 140 -11.49 -10.02 3.48
C PRO A 140 -12.51 -9.09 2.81
N ARG A 141 -13.12 -8.18 3.59
CA ARG A 141 -14.08 -7.19 3.10
C ARG A 141 -13.48 -5.79 2.98
N GLY A 142 -12.22 -5.60 3.38
CA GLY A 142 -11.56 -4.29 3.32
C GLY A 142 -12.28 -3.24 4.17
N LEU A 143 -12.82 -3.61 5.32
CA LEU A 143 -13.60 -2.70 6.18
C LEU A 143 -12.73 -1.97 7.19
N GLY A 144 -11.56 -2.53 7.54
CA GLY A 144 -10.63 -1.90 8.46
C GLY A 144 -10.07 -0.60 7.89
N VAL A 145 -9.97 0.41 8.76
CA VAL A 145 -9.45 1.76 8.44
C VAL A 145 -8.19 2.10 9.25
N PRO A 146 -7.09 1.32 9.13
CA PRO A 146 -5.89 1.52 9.95
C PRO A 146 -5.23 2.89 9.75
N GLU A 147 -5.46 3.53 8.60
CA GLU A 147 -4.97 4.85 8.28
C GLU A 147 -5.39 5.90 9.30
N VAL A 148 -6.58 5.78 9.88
CA VAL A 148 -7.08 6.73 10.88
C VAL A 148 -6.16 6.75 12.11
N TYR A 149 -5.73 5.57 12.57
CA TYR A 149 -4.76 5.45 13.66
C TYR A 149 -3.41 6.04 13.26
N TRP A 150 -2.85 5.67 12.10
CA TRP A 150 -1.55 6.20 11.66
C TRP A 150 -1.55 7.71 11.44
N THR A 151 -2.66 8.28 10.98
CA THR A 151 -2.83 9.74 10.85
C THR A 151 -2.87 10.42 12.20
N ARG A 152 -3.60 9.87 13.19
CA ARG A 152 -3.62 10.40 14.57
C ARG A 152 -2.25 10.27 15.25
N HIS A 153 -1.46 9.25 14.89
CA HIS A 153 -0.12 8.99 15.42
C HIS A 153 1.00 9.27 14.40
N ARG A 154 0.84 10.31 13.57
CA ARG A 154 1.71 10.63 12.42
C ARG A 154 3.21 10.63 12.72
N ASP A 155 3.62 11.19 13.87
CA ASP A 155 5.04 11.33 14.20
C ASP A 155 5.63 10.00 14.68
N GLU A 156 4.86 9.23 15.45
CA GLU A 156 5.24 7.87 15.85
C GLU A 156 5.30 6.92 14.64
N TYR A 157 4.33 7.02 13.73
CA TYR A 157 4.29 6.26 12.49
C TYR A 157 5.53 6.52 11.62
N ARG A 158 5.90 7.80 11.43
CA ARG A 158 7.11 8.18 10.69
C ARG A 158 8.37 7.64 11.37
N ALA A 159 8.52 7.86 12.67
CA ALA A 159 9.69 7.37 13.41
C ALA A 159 9.80 5.83 13.39
N ALA A 160 8.68 5.11 13.42
CA ALA A 160 8.67 3.67 13.31
C ALA A 160 9.01 3.18 11.89
N ALA A 161 8.54 3.87 10.84
CA ALA A 161 8.93 3.59 9.46
C ALA A 161 10.42 3.84 9.22
N ASP A 162 10.97 4.93 9.76
CA ASP A 162 12.41 5.21 9.71
C ASP A 162 13.21 4.15 10.47
N SER A 163 12.67 3.65 11.59
CA SER A 163 13.29 2.55 12.34
C SER A 163 13.25 1.23 11.55
N PHE A 164 12.18 0.94 10.81
CA PHE A 164 12.09 -0.22 9.93
C PHE A 164 13.21 -0.20 8.87
N ALA A 165 13.47 0.98 8.28
CA ALA A 165 14.49 1.15 7.25
C ALA A 165 15.91 0.80 7.71
N THR A 166 16.17 0.79 9.03
CA THR A 166 17.47 0.35 9.59
C THR A 166 17.73 -1.15 9.43
N GLY A 167 16.67 -1.96 9.24
CA GLY A 167 16.77 -3.42 9.20
C GLY A 167 17.14 -4.09 10.52
N THR A 168 17.28 -3.32 11.61
CA THR A 168 17.62 -3.86 12.93
C THR A 168 16.45 -4.61 13.57
N PRO A 169 16.69 -5.65 14.39
CA PRO A 169 15.60 -6.36 15.07
C PRO A 169 14.65 -5.45 15.85
N ASP A 170 15.20 -4.46 16.56
CA ASP A 170 14.40 -3.49 17.33
C ASP A 170 13.59 -2.56 16.43
N GLY A 171 14.17 -2.11 15.31
CA GLY A 171 13.48 -1.28 14.33
C GLY A 171 12.31 -2.01 13.67
N LEU A 172 12.54 -3.26 13.25
CA LEU A 172 11.50 -4.13 12.71
C LEU A 172 10.40 -4.38 13.75
N ARG A 173 10.76 -4.72 14.99
CA ARG A 173 9.80 -4.93 16.08
C ARG A 173 8.93 -3.69 16.31
N ARG A 174 9.56 -2.51 16.42
CA ARG A 174 8.84 -1.25 16.65
C ARG A 174 7.81 -0.98 15.56
N TRP A 175 8.21 -1.15 14.30
CA TRP A 175 7.31 -0.98 13.16
C TRP A 175 6.16 -1.96 13.15
N ILE A 176 6.45 -3.26 13.28
CA ILE A 176 5.43 -4.30 13.24
C ILE A 176 4.39 -4.08 14.34
N LEU A 177 4.82 -3.76 15.57
CA LEU A 177 3.89 -3.48 16.67
C LEU A 177 3.02 -2.24 16.42
N LEU A 178 3.59 -1.15 15.88
CA LEU A 178 2.82 0.05 15.53
C LEU A 178 1.81 -0.23 14.39
N HIS A 179 2.23 -1.00 13.40
CA HIS A 179 1.38 -1.40 12.28
C HIS A 179 0.19 -2.23 12.77
N LEU A 180 0.43 -3.23 13.61
CA LEU A 180 -0.61 -4.10 14.17
C LEU A 180 -1.61 -3.32 15.04
N LYS A 181 -1.15 -2.35 15.85
CA LYS A 181 -2.05 -1.44 16.58
C LYS A 181 -2.95 -0.65 15.64
N GLY A 182 -2.42 -0.21 14.50
CA GLY A 182 -3.22 0.45 13.46
C GLY A 182 -4.32 -0.46 12.92
N LEU A 183 -3.98 -1.72 12.60
CA LEU A 183 -4.97 -2.71 12.14
C LEU A 183 -6.05 -2.99 13.19
N GLU A 184 -5.66 -3.16 14.46
CA GLU A 184 -6.58 -3.36 15.58
C GLU A 184 -7.54 -2.18 15.77
N ALA A 185 -7.02 -0.95 15.77
CA ALA A 185 -7.83 0.26 15.88
C ALA A 185 -8.78 0.40 14.68
N GLY A 186 -8.31 0.14 13.46
CA GLY A 186 -9.13 0.19 12.25
C GLY A 186 -10.25 -0.85 12.25
N ALA A 187 -9.98 -2.07 12.73
CA ALA A 187 -11.00 -3.10 12.89
C ALA A 187 -12.04 -2.75 13.96
N THR A 188 -11.59 -2.12 15.06
CA THR A 188 -12.49 -1.65 16.14
C THR A 188 -13.47 -0.59 15.63
N GLU A 189 -12.97 0.37 14.84
CA GLU A 189 -13.81 1.41 14.22
C GLU A 189 -14.81 0.80 13.23
N ALA A 190 -14.38 -0.12 12.38
CA ALA A 190 -15.24 -0.82 11.44
C ALA A 190 -16.39 -1.59 12.13
N ARG A 191 -16.07 -2.26 13.24
CA ARG A 191 -17.10 -2.94 14.06
C ARG A 191 -18.10 -1.96 14.66
N GLY A 192 -17.63 -0.83 15.19
CA GLY A 192 -18.52 0.21 15.74
C GLY A 192 -19.51 0.76 14.71
N ILE A 193 -19.09 0.87 13.44
CA ILE A 193 -19.99 1.26 12.34
C ILE A 193 -21.01 0.16 12.07
N ALA A 194 -20.57 -1.10 11.96
CA ALA A 194 -21.43 -2.24 11.68
C ALA A 194 -22.48 -2.49 12.78
N ASP A 195 -22.13 -2.25 14.04
CA ASP A 195 -23.06 -2.38 15.17
C ASP A 195 -24.06 -1.20 15.27
N ALA A 196 -23.83 -0.11 14.53
CA ALA A 196 -24.65 1.10 14.54
C ALA A 196 -25.68 1.20 13.40
N VAL A 197 -25.68 0.24 12.46
CA VAL A 197 -26.60 0.17 11.29
C VAL A 197 -27.66 -0.90 11.44
#